data_AF-A0A7S3XFK7-F1
#
_entry.id   AF-A0A7S3XFK7-F1
#
_cell.length_a   1.000
_cell.length_b   1.000
_cell.length_c   1.000
_cell.angle_alpha   90.00
_cell.angle_beta   90.00
_cell.angle_gamma   90.00
#
_symmetry.space_group_name_H-M   'P 1'
#
loop_
_entity.id
_entity.type
_entity.pdbx_description
1 polymer ?
#
loop_
_entity_poly.entity_id
_entity_poly.type
_entity_poly.pdbx_seq_one_letter_code
_entity_poly.pdbx_strand_id
1 'polypeptide(L)'
;EGARTTPSVVAYGKDGNLLVGQIAKRQGVVNPENTFFSVKRFVGRKYDEVGEESKQVPYNVIADGSGNVKIKCDTVGKEFAPEEISSQVLRKLVGDASKFLGDDVKQAVITVPAYFNDGQRQA
;
A
#
# COMPACT_ATOMS: atom_id res chain seq x y z
N GLU A 1 -9.49 -2.27 16.13
CA GLU A 1 -10.08 -3.57 15.69
C GLU A 1 -9.63 -4.78 16.53
N GLY A 2 -9.05 -4.61 17.74
CA GLY A 2 -8.74 -5.71 18.69
C GLY A 2 -7.68 -6.74 18.24
N ALA A 3 -7.37 -6.82 16.94
CA ALA A 3 -6.37 -7.70 16.38
C ALA A 3 -4.94 -7.17 16.62
N ARG A 4 -4.01 -8.10 16.82
CA ARG A 4 -2.57 -7.82 17.02
C ARG A 4 -1.82 -7.54 15.71
N THR A 5 -2.44 -7.80 14.57
CA THR A 5 -1.87 -7.56 13.23
C THR A 5 -2.86 -6.83 12.35
N THR A 6 -2.36 -5.89 11.55
CA THR A 6 -3.15 -5.16 10.55
C THR A 6 -2.83 -5.70 9.15
N PRO A 7 -3.83 -6.10 8.36
CA PRO A 7 -3.59 -6.44 6.95
C PRO A 7 -2.95 -5.25 6.22
N SER A 8 -1.91 -5.50 5.43
CA SER A 8 -1.32 -4.52 4.53
C SER A 8 -2.20 -4.36 3.29
N VAL A 9 -3.42 -3.85 3.51
CA VAL A 9 -4.44 -3.63 2.50
C VAL A 9 -4.96 -2.21 2.65
N VAL A 10 -5.01 -1.49 1.54
CA VAL A 10 -5.49 -0.11 1.42
C VAL A 10 -6.57 -0.10 0.36
N ALA A 11 -7.63 0.65 0.55
CA ALA A 11 -8.67 0.77 -0.45
C ALA A 11 -9.34 2.13 -0.40
N TYR A 12 -9.89 2.56 -1.53
CA TYR A 12 -10.72 3.76 -1.59
C TYR A 12 -12.17 3.33 -1.80
N GLY A 13 -13.04 3.69 -0.84
CA GLY A 13 -14.48 3.50 -0.95
C GLY A 13 -15.06 4.36 -2.06
N LYS A 14 -16.27 4.04 -2.55
CA LYS A 14 -16.93 4.73 -3.68
C LYS A 14 -17.10 6.25 -3.49
N ASP A 15 -17.13 6.68 -2.24
CA ASP A 15 -17.21 8.07 -1.78
C ASP A 15 -15.83 8.77 -1.70
N GLY A 16 -14.75 8.06 -2.07
CA GLY A 16 -13.37 8.54 -1.97
C GLY A 16 -12.74 8.32 -0.60
N ASN A 17 -13.45 7.70 0.36
CA ASN A 17 -12.91 7.51 1.70
C ASN A 17 -11.77 6.49 1.73
N LEU A 18 -10.67 6.86 2.38
CA LEU A 18 -9.52 5.98 2.59
C LEU A 18 -9.84 4.93 3.66
N LEU A 19 -9.70 3.66 3.29
CA LEU A 19 -9.85 2.50 4.16
C LEU A 19 -8.52 1.75 4.25
N VAL A 20 -8.13 1.34 5.45
CA VAL A 20 -6.87 0.61 5.69
C VAL A 20 -7.10 -0.54 6.66
N GLY A 21 -6.44 -1.68 6.43
CA GLY A 21 -6.50 -2.83 7.32
C GLY A 21 -7.69 -3.75 7.05
N GLN A 22 -8.40 -4.17 8.11
CA GLN A 22 -9.47 -5.16 7.95
C GLN A 22 -10.65 -4.59 7.16
N ILE A 23 -10.98 -3.31 7.35
CA ILE A 23 -12.08 -2.65 6.61
C ILE A 23 -11.80 -2.67 5.11
N ALA A 24 -10.56 -2.34 4.70
CA ALA A 24 -10.14 -2.42 3.30
C ALA A 24 -10.20 -3.86 2.77
N LYS A 25 -9.69 -4.83 3.54
CA LYS A 25 -9.71 -6.25 3.17
C LYS A 25 -11.12 -6.79 2.94
N ARG A 26 -12.09 -6.40 3.78
CA ARG A 26 -13.48 -6.88 3.69
C ARG A 26 -14.17 -6.44 2.41
N GLN A 27 -13.92 -5.22 1.94
CA GLN A 27 -14.55 -4.73 0.71
C GLN A 27 -13.85 -5.21 -0.58
N GLY A 28 -12.69 -5.84 -0.50
CA GLY A 28 -11.91 -6.25 -1.68
C GLY A 28 -12.64 -7.20 -2.63
N VAL A 29 -13.67 -7.92 -2.15
CA VAL A 29 -14.51 -8.80 -2.98
C VAL A 29 -15.46 -7.99 -3.87
N VAL A 30 -15.96 -6.85 -3.39
CA VAL A 30 -16.95 -6.01 -4.09
C VAL A 30 -16.33 -4.80 -4.78
N ASN A 31 -15.11 -4.42 -4.41
CA ASN A 31 -14.34 -3.31 -4.97
C ASN A 31 -12.87 -3.72 -5.22
N PRO A 32 -12.63 -4.74 -6.07
CA PRO A 32 -11.30 -5.30 -6.25
C PRO A 32 -10.32 -4.34 -6.92
N GLU A 33 -10.76 -3.53 -7.88
CA GLU A 33 -9.91 -2.62 -8.65
C GLU A 33 -9.38 -1.42 -7.83
N ASN A 34 -10.07 -1.05 -6.75
CA ASN A 34 -9.65 0.02 -5.84
C ASN A 34 -9.25 -0.50 -4.46
N THR A 35 -8.92 -1.80 -4.36
CA THR A 35 -8.40 -2.43 -3.14
C THR A 35 -7.00 -2.98 -3.40
N PHE A 36 -6.01 -2.31 -2.82
CA PHE A 36 -4.59 -2.56 -3.03
C PHE A 36 -4.00 -3.42 -1.91
N PHE A 37 -3.51 -4.60 -2.30
CA PHE A 37 -2.83 -5.57 -1.44
C PHE A 37 -1.58 -6.09 -2.13
N SER A 38 -0.64 -6.71 -1.41
CA SER A 38 0.63 -7.17 -1.97
C SER A 38 1.51 -6.05 -2.56
N VAL A 39 1.27 -4.79 -2.21
CA VAL A 39 1.93 -3.62 -2.80
C VAL A 39 3.45 -3.61 -2.57
N LYS A 40 3.92 -4.21 -1.47
CA LYS A 40 5.36 -4.38 -1.18
C LYS A 40 6.14 -5.10 -2.30
N ARG A 41 5.46 -5.85 -3.19
CA ARG A 41 6.07 -6.50 -4.36
C ARG A 41 6.49 -5.52 -5.45
N PHE A 42 5.99 -4.28 -5.43
CA PHE A 42 6.23 -3.25 -6.45
C PHE A 42 7.14 -2.10 -5.97
N VAL A 43 7.30 -1.94 -4.65
CA VAL A 43 8.13 -0.88 -4.04
C VAL A 43 9.55 -0.95 -4.60
N GLY A 44 10.05 0.20 -5.07
CA GLY A 44 11.40 0.35 -5.62
C GLY A 44 11.72 -0.48 -6.88
N ARG A 45 10.72 -0.99 -7.61
CA ARG A 45 10.91 -1.76 -8.86
C ARG A 45 10.49 -0.96 -10.10
N LYS A 46 11.02 -1.36 -11.25
CA LYS A 46 10.60 -0.89 -12.56
C LYS A 46 9.44 -1.73 -13.10
N TYR A 47 8.65 -1.14 -13.99
CA TYR A 47 7.43 -1.78 -14.51
C TYR A 47 7.71 -3.05 -15.33
N ASP A 48 8.80 -3.06 -16.09
CA ASP A 48 9.28 -4.19 -16.87
C ASP A 48 9.70 -5.39 -16.01
N GLU A 49 10.07 -5.16 -14.74
CA GLU A 49 10.46 -6.21 -13.80
C GLU A 49 9.26 -6.91 -13.14
N VAL A 50 8.05 -6.33 -13.16
CA VAL A 50 6.90 -6.76 -12.33
C VAL A 50 5.76 -7.39 -13.14
N GLY A 51 6.04 -7.85 -14.35
CA GLY A 51 5.03 -8.34 -15.29
C GLY A 51 4.24 -9.56 -14.82
N GLU A 52 4.81 -10.41 -13.97
CA GLU A 52 4.10 -11.57 -13.40
C GLU A 52 3.26 -11.18 -12.18
N GLU A 53 3.79 -10.33 -11.30
CA GLU A 53 3.07 -9.86 -10.11
C GLU A 53 1.89 -8.95 -10.48
N SER A 54 2.00 -8.17 -11.54
CA SER A 54 0.91 -7.31 -12.03
C SER A 54 -0.29 -8.12 -12.52
N LYS A 55 -0.08 -9.31 -13.08
CA LYS A 55 -1.17 -10.23 -13.50
C LYS A 55 -1.88 -10.92 -12.32
N GLN A 56 -1.24 -10.95 -11.15
CA GLN A 56 -1.77 -11.62 -9.96
C GLN A 56 -2.68 -10.71 -9.11
N VAL A 57 -2.81 -9.44 -9.49
CA VAL A 57 -3.60 -8.45 -8.76
C VAL A 57 -4.74 -7.92 -9.64
N PRO A 58 -5.89 -7.59 -9.06
CA PRO A 58 -7.05 -7.13 -9.83
C PRO A 58 -7.02 -5.63 -10.15
N TYR A 59 -6.13 -4.86 -9.53
CA TYR A 59 -6.02 -3.42 -9.71
C TYR A 59 -4.99 -3.06 -10.78
N ASN A 60 -5.11 -1.85 -11.32
CA ASN A 60 -4.32 -1.44 -12.47
C ASN A 60 -2.91 -0.97 -12.05
N VAL A 61 -1.90 -1.71 -12.51
CA VAL A 61 -0.48 -1.39 -12.36
C VAL A 61 0.03 -0.88 -13.71
N ILE A 62 0.59 0.33 -13.72
CA ILE A 62 1.06 1.02 -14.93
C ILE A 62 2.51 1.50 -14.76
N ALA A 63 3.14 1.90 -15.86
CA ALA A 63 4.43 2.59 -15.86
C ALA A 63 4.23 4.11 -15.93
N ASP A 64 5.05 4.86 -15.19
CA ASP A 64 5.21 6.29 -15.46
C ASP A 64 6.19 6.55 -16.63
N GLY A 65 6.37 7.82 -16.99
CA GLY A 65 7.30 8.23 -18.07
C GLY A 65 8.78 7.88 -17.83
N SER A 66 9.15 7.47 -16.62
CA SER A 66 10.50 7.01 -16.24
C SER A 66 10.57 5.49 -16.02
N GLY A 67 9.50 4.76 -16.37
CA GLY A 67 9.38 3.31 -16.22
C GLY A 67 9.19 2.84 -14.78
N ASN A 68 8.93 3.72 -13.82
CA ASN A 68 8.62 3.31 -12.45
C ASN A 68 7.20 2.76 -12.38
N VAL A 69 6.96 1.87 -11.42
CA VAL A 69 5.61 1.37 -11.15
C VAL A 69 4.72 2.46 -10.56
N LYS A 70 3.50 2.57 -11.08
CA LYS A 70 2.39 3.31 -10.50
C LYS A 70 1.17 2.40 -10.36
N ILE A 71 0.35 2.67 -9.35
CA ILE A 71 -0.92 2.00 -9.10
C ILE A 71 -2.02 3.03 -9.33
N LYS A 72 -2.88 2.78 -10.32
CA LYS A 72 -3.98 3.67 -10.65
C LYS A 72 -5.19 3.37 -9.75
N CYS A 73 -5.76 4.41 -9.17
CA CYS A 73 -7.02 4.34 -8.45
C CYS A 73 -8.07 5.17 -9.19
N ASP A 74 -9.04 4.49 -9.80
CA ASP A 74 -10.08 5.15 -10.57
C ASP A 74 -11.06 5.92 -9.69
N THR A 75 -11.31 5.45 -8.46
CA THR A 75 -12.26 6.09 -7.54
C THR A 75 -11.85 7.52 -7.16
N VAL A 76 -10.56 7.79 -7.03
CA VAL A 76 -10.04 9.14 -6.74
C VAL A 76 -9.33 9.77 -7.94
N GLY A 77 -9.36 9.12 -9.11
CA GLY A 77 -8.71 9.60 -10.33
C GLY A 77 -7.21 9.88 -10.18
N LYS A 78 -6.50 9.13 -9.33
CA LYS A 78 -5.09 9.37 -9.01
C LYS A 78 -4.24 8.14 -9.24
N GLU A 79 -3.02 8.38 -9.69
CA GLU A 79 -1.93 7.39 -9.76
C GLU A 79 -1.04 7.53 -8.53
N PHE A 80 -0.79 6.43 -7.85
CA PHE A 80 0.02 6.38 -6.64
C PHE A 80 1.33 5.65 -6.92
N ALA A 81 2.41 6.13 -6.33
CA ALA A 81 3.60 5.31 -6.16
C ALA A 81 3.30 4.16 -5.16
N PRO A 82 3.88 2.95 -5.32
CA PRO A 82 3.74 1.86 -4.35
C PRO A 82 4.07 2.26 -2.91
N GLU A 83 5.00 3.19 -2.74
CA GLU A 83 5.45 3.78 -1.48
C GLU A 83 4.33 4.61 -0.84
N GLU A 84 3.58 5.39 -1.63
CA GLU A 84 2.46 6.18 -1.14
C GLU A 84 1.38 5.27 -0.55
N ILE A 85 1.03 4.18 -1.23
CA ILE A 85 0.05 3.21 -0.73
C ILE A 85 0.57 2.50 0.53
N SER A 86 1.83 2.06 0.52
CA SER A 86 2.45 1.41 1.67
C SER A 86 2.49 2.33 2.90
N SER A 87 2.69 3.64 2.68
CA SER A 87 2.70 4.65 3.74
C SER A 87 1.36 4.77 4.46
N GLN A 88 0.22 4.48 3.81
CA GLN A 88 -1.09 4.53 4.46
C GLN A 88 -1.22 3.45 5.55
N VAL A 89 -0.61 2.28 5.33
CA VAL A 89 -0.53 1.22 6.33
C VAL A 89 0.35 1.68 7.51
N LEU A 90 1.51 2.27 7.23
CA LEU A 90 2.41 2.77 8.26
C LEU A 90 1.77 3.88 9.11
N ARG A 91 1.10 4.85 8.48
CA ARG A 91 0.34 5.91 9.17
C ARG A 91 -0.73 5.34 10.09
N LYS A 92 -1.43 4.29 9.65
CA LYS A 92 -2.39 3.59 10.50
C LYS A 92 -1.70 2.95 11.72
N LEU A 93 -0.58 2.26 11.54
CA LEU A 93 0.16 1.63 12.63
C LEU A 93 0.70 2.66 13.63
N VAL A 94 1.26 3.76 13.13
CA VAL A 94 1.69 4.90 13.96
C VAL A 94 0.50 5.47 14.74
N GLY A 95 -0.63 5.72 14.08
CA GLY A 95 -1.84 6.22 14.75
C GLY A 95 -2.40 5.26 15.81
N ASP A 96 -2.34 3.95 15.57
CA ASP A 96 -2.75 2.94 16.55
C ASP A 96 -1.78 2.91 17.74
N ALA A 97 -0.47 3.02 17.51
CA ALA A 97 0.55 3.11 18.56
C ALA A 97 0.42 4.39 19.38
N SER A 98 0.24 5.55 18.72
CA SER A 98 0.06 6.84 19.40
C SER A 98 -1.18 6.82 20.31
N LYS A 99 -2.30 6.24 19.85
CA LYS A 99 -3.50 6.08 20.66
C LYS A 99 -3.29 5.18 21.89
N PHE A 100 -2.50 4.12 21.73
CA PHE A 100 -2.18 3.22 22.84
C PHE A 100 -1.27 3.90 23.88
N LEU A 101 -0.29 4.67 23.43
CA LEU A 101 0.67 5.38 24.28
C LEU A 101 0.10 6.66 24.90
N GLY A 102 -0.91 7.27 24.26
CA GLY A 102 -1.44 8.58 24.64
C GLY A 102 -0.55 9.75 24.23
N ASP A 103 0.42 9.53 23.33
CA ASP A 103 1.38 10.54 22.85
C ASP A 103 1.72 10.29 21.37
N ASP A 104 2.32 11.28 20.70
CA ASP A 104 2.65 11.24 19.28
C ASP A 104 3.93 10.44 18.99
N VAL A 105 3.79 9.36 18.22
CA VAL A 105 4.92 8.53 17.77
C VAL A 105 5.57 9.13 16.53
N LYS A 106 6.80 9.64 16.69
CA LYS A 106 7.55 10.35 15.62
C LYS A 106 8.67 9.54 14.97
N GLN A 107 9.07 8.42 15.57
CA GLN A 107 10.21 7.62 15.10
C GLN A 107 9.80 6.14 15.06
N ALA A 108 10.30 5.43 14.06
CA ALA A 108 9.99 4.02 13.85
C ALA A 108 11.18 3.26 13.25
N VAL A 109 11.26 1.97 13.56
CA VAL A 109 12.13 1.01 12.87
C VAL A 109 11.24 0.16 11.97
N ILE A 110 11.55 0.13 10.67
CA ILE A 110 10.75 -0.55 9.65
C ILE A 110 11.54 -1.74 9.09
N THR A 111 10.89 -2.90 8.95
CA THR A 111 11.53 -4.12 8.47
C THR A 111 11.48 -4.24 6.94
N VAL A 112 12.61 -4.65 6.37
CA VAL A 112 12.75 -4.98 4.94
C VAL A 112 13.38 -6.36 4.76
N PRO A 113 13.09 -7.09 3.68
CA PRO A 113 13.77 -8.34 3.38
C PRO A 113 15.29 -8.17 3.25
N ALA A 114 16.05 -9.18 3.66
CA ALA A 114 17.52 -9.13 3.61
C ALA A 114 18.07 -8.92 2.18
N TYR A 115 17.34 -9.40 1.16
CA TYR A 115 17.74 -9.35 -0.24
C TYR A 115 17.24 -8.10 -0.99
N PHE A 116 16.58 -7.14 -0.32
CA PHE A 116 16.19 -5.89 -0.97
C PHE A 116 17.43 -5.13 -1.45
N ASN A 117 17.38 -4.65 -2.70
CA ASN A 117 18.41 -3.77 -3.26
C ASN A 117 18.27 -2.34 -2.70
N ASP A 118 19.21 -1.46 -3.02
CA ASP A 118 19.23 -0.09 -2.48
C ASP A 118 18.00 0.72 -2.89
N GLY A 119 17.51 0.57 -4.12
CA GLY A 119 16.29 1.23 -4.58
C GLY A 119 15.06 0.83 -3.77
N GLN A 120 14.92 -0.45 -3.44
CA GLN A 120 13.84 -0.98 -2.62
C GLN A 120 13.96 -0.65 -1.13
N ARG A 121 15.18 -0.37 -0.65
CA ARG A 121 15.43 0.07 0.74
C ARG A 121 15.19 1.56 0.93
N GLN A 122 15.48 2.36 -0.10
CA GLN A 122 15.35 3.81 -0.09
C GLN A 122 13.91 4.29 -0.28
N ALA A 123 13.14 3.53 -1.05
CA ALA A 123 11.71 3.74 -1.32
C ALA A 123 10.84 3.48 -0.08
#